data_AF-A0A419HRN7-F1
#
_entry.id   AF-A0A419HRN7-F1
#
_cell.length_a   1.000
_cell.length_b   1.000
_cell.length_c   1.000
_cell.angle_alpha   90.00
_cell.angle_beta   90.00
_cell.angle_gamma   90.00
#
_symmetry.space_group_name_H-M   'P 1'
#
loop_
_entity.id
_entity.type
_entity.pdbx_description
1 polymer ?
#
loop_
_entity_poly.entity_id
_entity_poly.type
_entity_poly.pdbx_seq_one_letter_code
_entity_poly.pdbx_strand_id
1 'polypeptide(L)'
;MTAVTVTRDWSDIVCWLARNAPLTCASLALPAPRLSTEDLTSMVGRPIPVELAEYWRVVGGTVGEVIAEIFPPYYSPLSLDSALHTWRVYSGTREGHDHPASLCVDDLMITAGRRCWDPMYLPIAHDGCGGYLVVNLRAGSDYGSVLEYDQELGCQPSPAWGAITELMEQLATGLSAGRTERGFRPRTTTCGRLAWECERRALSTGSVVAWPEYLTG
;
A
#
# COMPACT_ATOMS: atom_id res chain seq x y z
N MET A 1 2.48 21.11 -9.92
CA MET A 1 3.36 21.39 -8.76
C MET A 1 3.00 20.45 -7.62
N THR A 2 3.12 19.13 -7.81
CA THR A 2 2.66 18.08 -6.88
C THR A 2 3.80 17.43 -6.09
N ALA A 3 5.06 17.75 -6.41
CA ALA A 3 6.24 17.07 -5.90
C ALA A 3 6.79 17.56 -4.53
N VAL A 4 5.99 18.32 -3.76
CA VAL A 4 6.40 18.86 -2.44
C VAL A 4 5.54 18.29 -1.31
N THR A 5 4.38 17.71 -1.65
CA THR A 5 3.41 17.24 -0.66
C THR A 5 3.82 15.88 -0.10
N VAL A 6 4.22 14.90 -0.92
CA VAL A 6 4.59 13.55 -0.43
C VAL A 6 5.73 13.60 0.58
N THR A 7 6.80 14.34 0.28
CA THR A 7 7.94 14.51 1.20
C THR A 7 7.53 15.16 2.52
N ARG A 8 6.71 16.21 2.44
CA ARG A 8 6.23 16.92 3.62
C ARG A 8 5.33 16.03 4.48
N ASP A 9 4.33 15.40 3.87
CA ASP A 9 3.36 14.55 4.56
C ASP A 9 4.04 13.35 5.22
N TRP A 10 5.03 12.74 4.54
CA TRP A 10 5.84 11.69 5.16
C TRP A 10 6.63 12.19 6.36
N SER A 11 7.23 13.38 6.27
CA SER A 11 7.95 13.98 7.41
C SER A 11 7.02 14.22 8.60
N ASP A 12 5.77 14.65 8.35
CA ASP A 12 4.77 14.87 9.39
C ASP A 12 4.32 13.53 10.02
N ILE A 13 4.15 12.49 9.20
CA ILE A 13 3.87 11.11 9.65
C ILE A 13 5.01 10.60 10.55
N VAL A 14 6.27 10.70 10.11
CA VAL A 14 7.43 10.25 10.89
C VAL A 14 7.56 11.03 12.20
N CYS A 15 7.35 12.35 12.18
CA CYS A 15 7.34 13.17 13.39
C CYS A 15 6.23 12.77 14.36
N TRP A 16 5.06 12.38 13.85
CA TRP A 16 3.98 11.86 14.67
C TRP A 16 4.34 10.51 15.27
N LEU A 17 4.87 9.58 14.47
CA LEU A 17 5.28 8.23 14.92
C LEU A 17 6.37 8.31 15.98
N ALA A 18 7.38 9.17 15.81
CA ALA A 18 8.46 9.33 16.79
C ALA A 18 7.95 9.74 18.18
N ARG A 19 6.89 10.55 18.23
CA ARG A 19 6.28 11.03 19.49
C ARG A 19 5.26 10.07 20.06
N ASN A 20 4.42 9.49 19.22
CA ASN A 20 3.23 8.76 19.65
C ASN A 20 3.34 7.25 19.52
N ALA A 21 4.17 6.73 18.60
CA ALA A 21 4.33 5.31 18.33
C ALA A 21 5.81 4.93 18.06
N PRO A 22 6.70 5.12 19.05
CA PRO A 22 8.15 5.06 18.86
C PRO A 22 8.66 3.70 18.38
N LEU A 23 8.01 2.58 18.74
CA LEU A 23 8.42 1.27 18.21
C LEU A 23 8.08 1.11 16.73
N THR A 24 6.99 1.74 16.27
CA THR A 24 6.65 1.77 14.84
C THR A 24 7.65 2.65 14.10
N CYS A 25 7.97 3.82 14.66
CA CYS A 25 8.98 4.71 14.10
C CYS A 25 10.34 4.01 13.96
N ALA A 26 10.76 3.24 14.97
CA ALA A 26 12.01 2.50 14.96
C ALA A 26 12.03 1.35 13.94
N SER A 27 10.87 0.90 13.46
CA SER A 27 10.77 -0.13 12.42
C SER A 27 10.93 0.41 11.00
N LEU A 28 10.95 1.73 10.82
CA LEU A 28 11.13 2.34 9.50
C LEU A 28 12.56 2.18 9.00
N ALA A 29 12.70 1.73 7.76
CA ALA A 29 13.97 1.69 7.06
C ALA A 29 14.27 3.06 6.42
N LEU A 30 15.57 3.32 6.23
CA LEU A 30 16.01 4.48 5.45
C LEU A 30 15.62 4.28 3.97
N PRO A 31 15.24 5.35 3.26
CA PRO A 31 14.93 5.26 1.83
C PRO A 31 16.14 4.86 1.00
N ALA A 32 15.86 4.24 -0.14
CA ALA A 32 16.86 3.86 -1.14
C ALA A 32 17.53 5.10 -1.76
N PRO A 33 18.66 4.93 -2.49
CA PRO A 33 19.27 6.01 -3.24
C PRO A 33 18.26 6.72 -4.16
N ARG A 34 18.42 8.03 -4.32
CA ARG A 34 17.49 8.86 -5.09
C ARG A 34 17.54 8.49 -6.57
N LEU A 35 16.55 7.73 -7.03
CA LEU A 35 16.34 7.48 -8.45
C LEU A 35 15.48 8.59 -9.06
N SER A 36 15.71 8.87 -10.34
CA SER A 36 14.83 9.70 -11.16
C SER A 36 13.61 8.90 -11.62
N THR A 37 12.57 9.61 -12.07
CA THR A 37 11.42 8.98 -12.75
C THR A 37 11.85 8.22 -14.00
N GLU A 38 12.90 8.68 -14.69
CA GLU A 38 13.45 8.04 -15.90
C GLU A 38 14.14 6.72 -15.57
N ASP A 39 14.92 6.67 -14.48
CA ASP A 39 15.56 5.45 -14.00
C ASP A 39 14.50 4.39 -13.66
N LEU A 40 13.48 4.78 -12.88
CA LEU A 40 12.39 3.88 -12.50
C LEU A 40 11.58 3.44 -13.72
N THR A 41 11.33 4.34 -14.67
CA THR A 41 10.64 4.04 -15.93
C THR A 41 11.42 3.01 -16.74
N SER A 42 12.75 3.14 -16.81
CA SER A 42 13.64 2.18 -17.47
C SER A 42 13.58 0.80 -16.80
N MET A 43 13.58 0.76 -15.47
CA MET A 43 13.54 -0.49 -14.69
C MET A 43 12.20 -1.24 -14.82
N VAL A 44 11.09 -0.52 -14.90
CA VAL A 44 9.73 -1.09 -14.97
C VAL A 44 9.26 -1.26 -16.42
N GLY A 45 9.88 -0.56 -17.37
CA GLY A 45 9.50 -0.54 -18.79
C GLY A 45 8.21 0.24 -19.06
N ARG A 46 7.78 1.10 -18.13
CA ARG A 46 6.52 1.86 -18.18
C ARG A 46 6.68 3.22 -17.53
N PRO A 47 5.96 4.26 -17.99
CA PRO A 47 5.97 5.56 -17.32
C PRO A 47 5.63 5.43 -15.83
N ILE A 48 6.40 6.11 -14.99
CA ILE A 48 6.21 6.15 -13.54
C ILE A 48 5.66 7.52 -13.13
N PRO A 49 4.60 7.59 -12.30
CA PRO A 49 4.11 8.85 -11.76
C PRO A 49 5.20 9.58 -10.98
N VAL A 50 5.28 10.90 -11.10
CA VAL A 50 6.32 11.69 -10.41
C VAL A 50 6.19 11.58 -8.89
N GLU A 51 4.96 11.49 -8.40
CA GLU A 51 4.61 11.31 -6.99
C GLU A 51 5.09 9.96 -6.46
N LEU A 52 5.12 8.91 -7.30
CA LEU A 52 5.63 7.58 -6.92
C LEU A 52 7.15 7.58 -6.79
N ALA A 53 7.84 8.27 -7.71
CA ALA A 53 9.28 8.47 -7.58
C ALA A 53 9.63 9.29 -6.33
N GLU A 54 8.80 10.27 -5.97
CA GLU A 54 8.97 11.01 -4.72
C GLU A 54 8.71 10.14 -3.49
N TYR A 55 7.66 9.32 -3.50
CA TYR A 55 7.36 8.37 -2.43
C TYR A 55 8.58 7.51 -2.07
N TRP A 56 9.21 6.86 -3.06
CA TRP A 56 10.38 6.02 -2.79
C TRP A 56 11.66 6.78 -2.44
N ARG A 57 11.71 8.11 -2.61
CA ARG A 57 12.82 8.93 -2.11
C ARG A 57 12.75 9.15 -0.60
N VAL A 58 11.56 9.00 0.00
CA VAL A 58 11.33 9.31 1.42
C VAL A 58 10.87 8.11 2.23
N VAL A 59 10.15 7.17 1.60
CA VAL A 59 9.67 5.93 2.21
C VAL A 59 10.61 4.78 1.89
N GLY A 60 11.34 4.29 2.90
CA GLY A 60 12.27 3.16 2.76
C GLY A 60 11.68 1.78 3.02
N GLY A 61 10.40 1.71 3.37
CA GLY A 61 9.79 0.48 3.86
C GLY A 61 10.06 0.24 5.34
N THR A 62 9.93 -1.01 5.77
CA THR A 62 10.26 -1.46 7.12
C THR A 62 11.59 -2.21 7.15
N VAL A 63 12.26 -2.21 8.32
CA VAL A 63 13.49 -2.99 8.52
C VAL A 63 13.16 -4.48 8.61
N GLY A 64 13.82 -5.28 7.78
CA GLY A 64 13.55 -6.72 7.69
C GLY A 64 12.12 -7.03 7.26
N GLU A 65 11.49 -8.01 7.90
CA GLU A 65 10.11 -8.44 7.61
C GLU A 65 9.11 -7.92 8.67
N VAL A 66 9.42 -6.79 9.31
CA VAL A 66 8.54 -6.25 10.37
C VAL A 66 7.25 -5.71 9.77
N ILE A 67 6.12 -6.19 10.29
CA ILE A 67 4.79 -5.62 10.05
C ILE A 67 4.60 -4.42 10.99
N ALA A 68 4.46 -3.24 10.39
CA ALA A 68 4.37 -1.94 11.07
C ALA A 68 3.00 -1.26 10.92
N GLU A 69 2.16 -1.75 10.00
CA GLU A 69 0.76 -1.29 9.81
C GLU A 69 0.64 0.24 9.69
N ILE A 70 1.52 0.86 8.90
CA ILE A 70 1.58 2.33 8.79
C ILE A 70 0.42 2.89 7.98
N PHE A 71 0.01 2.20 6.92
CA PHE A 71 -1.19 2.57 6.16
C PHE A 71 -2.38 1.74 6.65
N PRO A 72 -3.52 2.37 6.95
CA PRO A 72 -4.70 1.64 7.36
C PRO A 72 -5.20 0.74 6.22
N PRO A 73 -5.84 -0.40 6.55
CA PRO A 73 -6.02 -0.95 7.90
C PRO A 73 -4.80 -1.68 8.48
N TYR A 74 -3.92 -2.26 7.66
CA TYR A 74 -2.89 -3.20 8.13
C TYR A 74 -1.61 -3.20 7.26
N TYR A 75 -1.44 -2.21 6.39
CA TYR A 75 -0.39 -2.23 5.38
C TYR A 75 0.92 -1.61 5.88
N SER A 76 2.02 -2.30 5.63
CA SER A 76 3.39 -1.85 5.88
C SER A 76 4.04 -1.41 4.57
N PRO A 77 4.77 -0.27 4.53
CA PRO A 77 5.41 0.21 3.32
C PRO A 77 6.46 -0.79 2.82
N LEU A 78 6.53 -0.95 1.50
CA LEU A 78 7.61 -1.69 0.85
C LEU A 78 8.77 -0.74 0.54
N SER A 79 9.99 -1.25 0.70
CA SER A 79 11.17 -0.62 0.09
C SER A 79 11.05 -0.68 -1.44
N LEU A 80 11.77 0.19 -2.16
CA LEU A 80 11.82 0.12 -3.63
C LEU A 80 12.27 -1.26 -4.11
N ASP A 81 13.30 -1.84 -3.49
CA ASP A 81 13.83 -3.14 -3.87
C ASP A 81 12.81 -4.26 -3.66
N SER A 82 12.12 -4.24 -2.51
CA SER A 82 11.04 -5.18 -2.21
C SER A 82 9.87 -5.02 -3.18
N ALA A 83 9.47 -3.79 -3.49
CA ALA A 83 8.40 -3.50 -4.44
C ALA A 83 8.73 -4.03 -5.84
N LEU A 84 9.94 -3.77 -6.34
CA LEU A 84 10.38 -4.26 -7.64
C LEU A 84 10.57 -5.78 -7.66
N HIS A 85 11.03 -6.37 -6.56
CA HIS A 85 11.12 -7.82 -6.44
C HIS A 85 9.73 -8.46 -6.52
N THR A 86 8.78 -8.03 -5.70
CA THR A 86 7.39 -8.49 -5.72
C THR A 86 6.78 -8.31 -7.11
N TRP A 87 6.91 -7.11 -7.69
CA TRP A 87 6.40 -6.85 -9.03
C TRP A 87 6.96 -7.80 -10.08
N ARG A 88 8.26 -8.10 -10.06
CA ARG A 88 8.88 -9.05 -11.02
C ARG A 88 8.38 -10.48 -10.83
N VAL A 89 8.26 -10.92 -9.57
CA VAL A 89 7.76 -12.25 -9.22
C VAL A 89 6.34 -12.43 -9.72
N TYR A 90 5.44 -11.50 -9.38
CA TYR A 90 4.02 -11.62 -9.74
C TYR A 90 3.73 -11.30 -11.21
N SER A 91 4.55 -10.48 -11.86
CA SER A 91 4.43 -10.20 -13.30
C SER A 91 5.08 -11.27 -14.19
N GLY A 92 5.75 -12.27 -13.61
CA GLY A 92 6.44 -13.32 -14.37
C GLY A 92 7.64 -12.83 -15.19
N THR A 93 8.25 -11.70 -14.82
CA THR A 93 9.33 -11.05 -15.60
C THR A 93 10.74 -11.48 -15.20
N ARG A 94 10.89 -12.49 -14.33
CA ARG A 94 12.19 -13.06 -13.96
C ARG A 94 12.59 -14.15 -14.96
N GLU A 95 13.70 -13.95 -15.68
CA GLU A 95 14.33 -15.02 -16.45
C GLU A 95 14.89 -16.10 -15.50
N GLY A 96 14.53 -17.37 -15.71
CA GLY A 96 15.31 -18.52 -15.23
C GLY A 96 14.92 -19.16 -13.90
N HIS A 97 13.72 -18.95 -13.36
CA HIS A 97 13.19 -19.84 -12.31
C HIS A 97 11.83 -20.38 -12.77
N ASP A 98 11.65 -21.70 -12.67
CA ASP A 98 10.34 -22.36 -12.68
C ASP A 98 9.49 -21.77 -11.55
N HIS A 99 8.90 -20.61 -11.79
CA HIS A 99 7.76 -20.17 -11.01
C HIS A 99 6.58 -21.03 -11.45
N PRO A 100 5.77 -21.57 -10.51
CA PRO A 100 4.52 -22.21 -10.90
C PRO A 100 3.76 -21.17 -11.72
N ALA A 101 3.57 -21.48 -13.00
CA ALA A 101 2.75 -20.70 -13.90
C ALA A 101 1.44 -20.38 -13.15
N SER A 102 1.07 -19.11 -13.10
CA SER A 102 -0.19 -18.67 -12.47
C SER A 102 -0.29 -18.95 -10.97
N LEU A 103 -0.23 -17.88 -10.16
CA LEU A 103 -1.10 -17.78 -8.98
C LEU A 103 -2.58 -17.54 -9.38
N CYS A 104 -2.95 -17.77 -10.65
CA CYS A 104 -4.32 -18.01 -11.03
C CYS A 104 -4.70 -19.40 -10.52
N VAL A 105 -5.39 -19.45 -9.39
CA VAL A 105 -6.08 -20.67 -8.96
C VAL A 105 -7.10 -21.00 -10.07
N ASP A 106 -6.87 -22.08 -10.80
CA ASP A 106 -7.64 -22.64 -11.92
C ASP A 106 -7.68 -21.88 -13.26
N ASP A 107 -7.57 -22.64 -14.34
CA ASP A 107 -7.75 -22.22 -15.74
C ASP A 107 -9.11 -21.53 -16.01
N LEU A 108 -10.12 -21.78 -15.16
CA LEU A 108 -11.43 -21.11 -15.20
C LEU A 108 -11.37 -19.64 -14.77
N MET A 109 -10.40 -19.24 -13.93
CA MET A 109 -10.25 -17.87 -13.44
C MET A 109 -9.53 -16.94 -14.41
N ILE A 110 -8.72 -17.49 -15.32
CA ILE A 110 -8.11 -16.75 -16.44
C ILE A 110 -9.20 -16.10 -17.30
N THR A 111 -10.32 -16.81 -17.52
CA THR A 111 -11.47 -16.34 -18.30
C THR A 111 -12.20 -15.14 -17.69
N ALA A 112 -12.03 -14.86 -16.38
CA ALA A 112 -12.72 -13.77 -15.70
C ALA A 112 -11.89 -12.49 -15.57
N GLY A 113 -10.59 -12.50 -15.93
CA GLY A 113 -9.72 -11.30 -16.00
C GLY A 113 -9.56 -10.49 -14.71
N ARG A 114 -10.09 -10.96 -13.57
CA ARG A 114 -10.22 -10.18 -12.32
C ARG A 114 -9.41 -10.72 -11.15
N ARG A 115 -8.82 -11.91 -11.23
CA ARG A 115 -8.12 -12.58 -10.11
C ARG A 115 -6.61 -12.70 -10.28
N CYS A 116 -6.06 -12.31 -11.42
CA CYS A 116 -4.62 -12.37 -11.69
C CYS A 116 -3.95 -11.02 -11.45
N TRP A 117 -2.71 -11.05 -11.01
CA TRP A 117 -1.85 -9.87 -10.96
C TRP A 117 -1.65 -9.30 -12.38
N ASP A 118 -1.81 -7.99 -12.54
CA ASP A 118 -1.53 -7.28 -13.79
C ASP A 118 -0.17 -6.56 -13.66
N PRO A 119 0.75 -6.65 -14.64
CA PRO A 119 1.99 -5.88 -14.64
C PRO A 119 1.81 -4.35 -14.55
N MET A 120 0.59 -3.82 -14.70
CA MET A 120 0.23 -2.42 -14.46
C MET A 120 0.14 -2.08 -12.97
N TYR A 121 0.13 -3.08 -12.08
CA TYR A 121 0.04 -2.89 -10.64
C TYR A 121 1.43 -2.92 -10.03
N LEU A 122 1.87 -1.77 -9.52
CA LEU A 122 3.19 -1.64 -8.90
C LEU A 122 3.02 -1.49 -7.38
N PRO A 123 3.48 -2.44 -6.55
CA PRO A 123 3.17 -2.47 -5.13
C PRO A 123 3.96 -1.42 -4.36
N ILE A 124 3.32 -0.81 -3.38
CA ILE A 124 3.93 0.18 -2.47
C ILE A 124 3.82 -0.21 -1.00
N ALA A 125 2.90 -1.12 -0.66
CA ALA A 125 2.74 -1.64 0.70
C ALA A 125 2.17 -3.06 0.68
N HIS A 126 2.33 -3.79 1.78
CA HIS A 126 1.84 -5.16 1.95
C HIS A 126 1.25 -5.37 3.34
N ASP A 127 0.31 -6.30 3.50
CA ASP A 127 -0.26 -6.69 4.79
C ASP A 127 0.44 -7.90 5.44
N GLY A 128 1.33 -8.58 4.68
CA GLY A 128 2.00 -9.82 5.12
C GLY A 128 1.22 -11.11 4.87
N CYS A 129 -0.02 -11.00 4.36
CA CYS A 129 -0.96 -12.10 4.15
C CYS A 129 -1.44 -12.21 2.69
N GLY A 130 -0.77 -11.53 1.74
CA GLY A 130 -1.10 -11.56 0.31
C GLY A 130 -1.91 -10.36 -0.17
N GLY A 131 -2.23 -9.41 0.71
CA GLY A 131 -2.79 -8.11 0.37
C GLY A 131 -1.70 -7.07 0.08
N TYR A 132 -1.97 -6.22 -0.91
CA TYR A 132 -1.07 -5.13 -1.32
C TYR A 132 -1.83 -3.83 -1.57
N LEU A 133 -1.18 -2.71 -1.24
CA LEU A 133 -1.49 -1.43 -1.90
C LEU A 133 -0.64 -1.34 -3.16
N VAL A 134 -1.28 -1.10 -4.29
CA VAL A 134 -0.64 -1.03 -5.61
C VAL A 134 -0.97 0.28 -6.30
N VAL A 135 -0.04 0.80 -7.09
CA VAL A 135 -0.24 1.97 -7.95
C VAL A 135 -0.62 1.49 -9.34
N ASN A 136 -1.69 2.07 -9.89
CA ASN A 136 -2.17 1.77 -11.23
C ASN A 136 -1.36 2.53 -12.30
N LEU A 137 -0.61 1.79 -13.14
CA LEU A 137 0.17 2.35 -14.24
C LEU A 137 -0.57 2.32 -15.58
N ARG A 138 -1.85 1.93 -15.61
CA ARG A 138 -2.64 1.94 -16.85
C ARG A 138 -2.88 3.38 -17.28
N ALA A 139 -2.60 3.68 -18.55
CA ALA A 139 -2.92 4.99 -19.12
C ALA A 139 -4.43 5.25 -19.04
N GLY A 140 -4.81 6.46 -18.61
CA GLY A 140 -6.21 6.86 -18.43
C GLY A 140 -6.39 7.82 -17.26
N SER A 141 -7.64 8.06 -16.88
CA SER A 141 -7.99 8.91 -15.73
C SER A 141 -7.47 8.39 -14.39
N ASP A 142 -7.30 7.08 -14.29
CA ASP A 142 -6.96 6.40 -13.04
C ASP A 142 -5.45 6.12 -12.92
N TYR A 143 -4.64 6.64 -13.86
CA TYR A 143 -3.19 6.52 -13.81
C TYR A 143 -2.64 7.19 -12.55
N GLY A 144 -1.83 6.46 -11.79
CA GLY A 144 -1.25 6.91 -10.52
C GLY A 144 -2.17 6.76 -9.30
N SER A 145 -3.39 6.26 -9.47
CA SER A 145 -4.28 5.93 -8.35
C SER A 145 -3.76 4.75 -7.53
N VAL A 146 -4.15 4.69 -6.26
CA VAL A 146 -3.78 3.63 -5.34
C VAL A 146 -4.97 2.68 -5.20
N LEU A 147 -4.74 1.40 -5.50
CA LEU A 147 -5.72 0.33 -5.44
C LEU A 147 -5.36 -0.65 -4.32
N GLU A 148 -6.38 -1.33 -3.80
CA GLU A 148 -6.18 -2.52 -2.96
C GLU A 148 -6.20 -3.76 -3.85
N TYR A 149 -5.18 -4.58 -3.71
CA TYR A 149 -5.08 -5.89 -4.32
C TYR A 149 -5.09 -6.95 -3.23
N ASP A 150 -5.86 -8.00 -3.44
CA ASP A 150 -5.91 -9.18 -2.61
C ASP A 150 -5.55 -10.41 -3.46
N GLN A 151 -4.73 -11.32 -2.93
CA GLN A 151 -4.27 -12.49 -3.68
C GLN A 151 -5.40 -13.45 -4.06
N GLU A 152 -6.49 -13.52 -3.30
CA GLU A 152 -7.61 -14.44 -3.55
C GLU A 152 -8.73 -13.77 -4.37
N LEU A 153 -8.96 -12.48 -4.12
CA LEU A 153 -10.05 -11.69 -4.68
C LEU A 153 -9.62 -10.85 -5.89
N GLY A 154 -8.32 -10.61 -6.06
CA GLY A 154 -7.75 -9.74 -7.08
C GLY A 154 -7.83 -8.26 -6.72
N CYS A 155 -7.70 -7.41 -7.73
CA CYS A 155 -7.72 -5.96 -7.56
C CYS A 155 -9.16 -5.44 -7.37
N GLN A 156 -9.36 -4.57 -6.38
CA GLN A 156 -10.62 -3.87 -6.20
C GLN A 156 -10.92 -2.96 -7.40
N PRO A 157 -12.20 -2.85 -7.83
CA PRO A 157 -12.56 -2.14 -9.06
C PRO A 157 -12.51 -0.62 -8.93
N SER A 158 -12.55 -0.09 -7.70
CA SER A 158 -12.52 1.34 -7.40
C SER A 158 -11.26 1.68 -6.62
N PRO A 159 -10.57 2.79 -6.95
CA PRO A 159 -9.41 3.21 -6.20
C PRO A 159 -9.70 3.46 -4.73
N ALA A 160 -8.76 3.04 -3.88
CA ALA A 160 -8.77 3.39 -2.47
C ALA A 160 -8.39 4.87 -2.27
N TRP A 161 -7.52 5.39 -3.15
CA TRP A 161 -7.17 6.81 -3.28
C TRP A 161 -6.94 7.17 -4.74
N GLY A 162 -7.29 8.39 -5.14
CA GLY A 162 -7.11 8.88 -6.51
C GLY A 162 -5.64 9.13 -6.87
N ALA A 163 -4.78 9.37 -5.88
CA ALA A 163 -3.33 9.53 -6.06
C ALA A 163 -2.55 9.21 -4.78
N ILE A 164 -1.23 9.02 -4.92
CA ILE A 164 -0.32 8.84 -3.78
C ILE A 164 -0.34 10.07 -2.85
N THR A 165 -0.44 11.28 -3.41
CA THR A 165 -0.53 12.50 -2.59
C THR A 165 -1.76 12.50 -1.70
N GLU A 166 -2.90 11.99 -2.19
CA GLU A 166 -4.12 11.89 -1.40
C GLU A 166 -3.98 10.85 -0.27
N LEU A 167 -3.36 9.69 -0.54
CA LEU A 167 -3.02 8.71 0.49
C LEU A 167 -2.16 9.33 1.61
N MET A 168 -1.13 10.07 1.25
CA MET A 168 -0.18 10.64 2.21
C MET A 168 -0.81 11.79 3.00
N GLU A 169 -1.55 12.67 2.35
CA GLU A 169 -2.27 13.79 2.98
C GLU A 169 -3.33 13.27 3.98
N GLN A 170 -4.15 12.29 3.57
CA GLN A 170 -5.15 11.70 4.45
C GLN A 170 -4.53 10.96 5.63
N LEU A 171 -3.39 10.28 5.43
CA LEU A 171 -2.68 9.62 6.51
C LEU A 171 -2.10 10.64 7.51
N ALA A 172 -1.39 11.66 7.02
CA ALA A 172 -0.79 12.69 7.87
C ALA A 172 -1.86 13.48 8.67
N THR A 173 -2.94 13.86 7.98
CA THR A 173 -4.10 14.51 8.60
C THR A 173 -4.76 13.57 9.60
N GLY A 174 -4.94 12.30 9.26
CA GLY A 174 -5.67 11.36 10.09
C GLY A 174 -4.94 10.96 11.36
N LEU A 175 -3.61 10.84 11.32
CA LEU A 175 -2.76 10.68 12.50
C LEU A 175 -2.88 11.88 13.44
N SER A 176 -2.85 13.09 12.89
CA SER A 176 -2.91 14.33 13.67
C SER A 176 -4.31 14.61 14.25
N ALA A 177 -5.36 14.27 13.51
CA ALA A 177 -6.76 14.50 13.88
C ALA A 177 -7.41 13.33 14.63
N GLY A 178 -6.72 12.18 14.73
CA GLY A 178 -7.22 10.96 15.38
C GLY A 178 -8.30 10.20 14.59
N ARG A 179 -8.42 10.44 13.28
CA ARG A 179 -9.38 9.75 12.39
C ARG A 179 -8.98 9.86 10.92
N THR A 180 -9.11 8.80 10.16
CA THR A 180 -8.92 8.81 8.69
C THR A 180 -10.26 8.91 7.97
N GLU A 181 -10.26 9.37 6.72
CA GLU A 181 -11.47 9.48 5.90
C GLU A 181 -12.10 8.13 5.56
N ARG A 182 -11.33 7.05 5.67
CA ARG A 182 -11.76 5.67 5.39
C ARG A 182 -12.30 4.92 6.62
N GLY A 183 -12.58 5.62 7.71
CA GLY A 183 -13.25 5.05 8.89
C GLY A 183 -12.32 4.30 9.86
N PHE A 184 -11.01 4.54 9.79
CA PHE A 184 -10.03 3.99 10.73
C PHE A 184 -9.52 5.06 11.68
N ARG A 185 -9.41 4.73 12.97
CA ARG A 185 -8.77 5.58 13.99
C ARG A 185 -7.38 5.05 14.33
N PRO A 186 -6.35 5.91 14.36
CA PRO A 186 -5.05 5.52 14.88
C PRO A 186 -5.14 5.34 16.39
N ARG A 187 -4.56 4.24 16.87
CA ARG A 187 -4.41 3.93 18.28
C ARG A 187 -2.96 3.54 18.54
N THR A 188 -2.33 4.16 19.52
CA THR A 188 -1.06 3.66 20.03
C THR A 188 -1.30 2.58 21.08
N THR A 189 -0.66 1.42 20.91
CA THR A 189 -0.62 0.37 21.92
C THR A 189 0.26 0.77 23.11
N THR A 190 0.13 0.06 24.23
CA THR A 190 0.95 0.29 25.43
C THR A 190 2.44 0.11 25.19
N CYS A 191 2.84 -0.70 24.21
CA CYS A 191 4.25 -0.86 23.83
C CYS A 191 4.74 0.20 22.84
N GLY A 192 3.91 1.17 22.43
CA GLY A 192 4.32 2.23 21.51
C GLY A 192 4.27 1.81 20.05
N ARG A 193 3.38 0.87 19.67
CA ARG A 193 3.07 0.56 18.27
C ARG A 193 1.83 1.30 17.80
N LEU A 194 1.81 1.73 16.55
CA LEU A 194 0.60 2.16 15.87
C LEU A 194 -0.24 0.91 15.58
N ALA A 195 -1.54 1.05 15.74
CA ALA A 195 -2.56 0.10 15.30
C ALA A 195 -3.77 0.90 14.82
N TRP A 196 -4.63 0.26 14.04
CA TRP A 196 -5.85 0.87 13.53
C TRP A 196 -7.09 0.23 14.16
N GLU A 197 -8.03 1.07 14.59
CA GLU A 197 -9.37 0.64 14.99
C GLU A 197 -10.36 0.98 13.90
N CYS A 198 -11.13 0.00 13.44
CA CYS A 198 -12.30 0.28 12.60
C CYS A 198 -13.36 0.99 13.43
N GLU A 199 -13.80 2.16 12.98
CA GLU A 199 -14.97 2.80 13.57
C GLU A 199 -16.17 1.89 13.33
N ARG A 200 -16.69 1.28 14.40
CA ARG A 200 -18.03 0.72 14.35
C ARG A 200 -18.97 1.88 14.01
N ARG A 201 -19.43 1.92 12.76
CA ARG A 201 -20.56 2.76 12.38
C ARG A 201 -21.66 2.39 13.34
N ALA A 202 -22.11 3.34 14.18
CA ALA A 202 -23.32 3.13 14.95
C ALA A 202 -24.40 2.80 13.93
N LEU A 203 -24.83 1.54 13.87
CA LEU A 203 -25.98 1.17 13.08
C LEU A 203 -27.12 1.98 13.70
N SER A 204 -27.53 3.05 13.03
CA SER A 204 -28.86 3.59 13.23
C SER A 204 -29.79 2.40 13.05
N THR A 205 -30.45 2.01 14.14
CA THR A 205 -31.42 0.90 14.21
C THR A 205 -32.14 0.70 12.89
N GLY A 206 -31.83 -0.39 12.17
CA GLY A 206 -32.57 -0.80 10.97
C GLY A 206 -31.78 -1.11 9.68
N SER A 207 -30.60 -1.74 9.74
CA SER A 207 -30.16 -2.70 8.71
C SER A 207 -28.80 -3.26 9.06
N VAL A 208 -28.74 -4.58 9.27
CA VAL A 208 -27.50 -5.32 9.43
C VAL A 208 -26.95 -5.57 8.02
N VAL A 209 -25.88 -4.86 7.66
CA VAL A 209 -24.95 -5.38 6.64
C VAL A 209 -23.78 -5.96 7.43
N ALA A 210 -23.78 -7.28 7.53
CA ALA A 210 -22.68 -8.03 8.12
C ALA A 210 -21.48 -7.96 7.16
N TRP A 211 -20.35 -7.45 7.65
CA TRP A 211 -19.05 -7.75 7.07
C TRP A 211 -18.60 -9.11 7.60
N PRO A 212 -17.95 -9.95 6.80
CA PRO A 212 -17.66 -11.32 7.19
C PRO A 212 -16.66 -11.35 8.35
N GLU A 213 -17.10 -11.92 9.47
CA GLU A 213 -16.25 -12.36 10.58
C GLU A 213 -15.38 -13.52 10.09
N TYR A 214 -14.08 -13.30 9.94
CA TYR A 214 -13.11 -14.40 9.82
C TYR A 214 -11.96 -14.20 10.80
N LEU A 215 -12.24 -14.36 12.10
CA LEU A 215 -11.21 -14.65 13.12
C LEU A 215 -11.85 -15.28 14.37
N THR A 216 -12.37 -16.49 14.25
CA THR A 216 -12.33 -17.50 15.32
C THR A 216 -12.40 -18.89 14.69
N GLY A 217 -11.28 -19.60 14.71
CA GLY A 217 -11.13 -20.99 14.28
C GLY A 217 -9.69 -21.44 14.45
#